data_AF-A0A1F7MTM4-F1
#
_entry.id   AF-A0A1F7MTM4-F1
#
_cell.length_a   1.000
_cell.length_b   1.000
_cell.length_c   1.000
_cell.angle_alpha   90.00
_cell.angle_beta   90.00
_cell.angle_gamma   90.00
#
_symmetry.space_group_name_H-M   'P 1'
#
loop_
_entity.id
_entity.type
_entity.pdbx_description
1 polymer ?
#
loop_
_entity_poly.entity_id
_entity_poly.type
_entity_poly.pdbx_seq_one_letter_code
_entity_poly.pdbx_strand_id
1 'polypeptide(L)'
;MKGMRSRILLVLLAGAALGALALPGLRARLWPTPPAPPAVSVPEPDPPPTRTSAVRLRPGDTLVGALGREGVGPRLGHEIARALRQSGADLRKLRPRDRLEVTWTLAGEPVELRYAPGPWLAFVAYAAGTRWEVRRAETRPDVRVEAVTGEVHRSLFEAVEEAGESAQLVLAMVEIFSSDFDFTADTREGDRFRLLVEKRYAGAAFVDYGRVLVAQYVSDGRVLTGVGFERGARFGHYDPEGRSLKKSFLKSPLEFTRITSGFTYRRPHPILGGVRPHLAIDYAAPAGTPVRAVADGVVARAGWAGGSGIQIQLRHRASYETQYNHLSRLAAGVRPGARVRQRQVIGYVGSTGLSTGPHLDYRVAYRGRFVNPLAEKFIPGEPVPSSERAEFLRLARELVRRLEDAAPL
;
A
#
# COMPACT_ATOMS: atom_id res chain seq x y z
N MET A 1 -63.67 -31.00 17.02
CA MET A 1 -64.08 -29.87 17.89
C MET A 1 -63.68 -28.56 17.21
N LYS A 2 -64.67 -27.84 16.66
CA LYS A 2 -65.09 -26.46 17.01
C LYS A 2 -63.98 -25.41 16.79
N GLY A 3 -64.14 -24.37 15.97
CA GLY A 3 -65.26 -23.82 15.19
C GLY A 3 -64.72 -22.81 14.16
N MET A 4 -65.32 -22.64 12.97
CA MET A 4 -66.57 -21.93 12.65
C MET A 4 -66.44 -20.43 12.98
N ARG A 5 -66.47 -19.47 12.03
CA ARG A 5 -67.57 -19.02 11.15
C ARG A 5 -66.93 -18.18 10.00
N SER A 6 -67.21 -18.36 8.71
CA SER A 6 -68.44 -18.20 7.90
C SER A 6 -68.74 -16.75 7.47
N ARG A 7 -69.07 -16.61 6.17
CA ARG A 7 -69.87 -15.56 5.47
C ARG A 7 -69.04 -14.40 4.87
N ILE A 8 -69.20 -13.96 3.62
CA ILE A 8 -70.36 -13.93 2.70
C ILE A 8 -69.93 -14.01 1.22
N LEU A 9 -70.84 -14.62 0.45
CA LEU A 9 -70.96 -14.79 -1.00
C LEU A 9 -71.54 -13.51 -1.64
N LEU A 10 -71.09 -13.11 -2.84
CA LEU A 10 -72.02 -12.50 -3.79
C LEU A 10 -71.66 -12.86 -5.24
N VAL A 11 -72.66 -13.43 -5.89
CA VAL A 11 -72.71 -13.94 -7.26
C VAL A 11 -73.31 -12.85 -8.14
N LEU A 12 -72.87 -12.77 -9.40
CA LEU A 12 -73.70 -12.83 -10.61
C LEU A 12 -73.00 -12.15 -11.78
N LEU A 13 -72.86 -12.90 -12.88
CA LEU A 13 -73.22 -12.41 -14.21
C LEU A 13 -73.36 -13.60 -15.17
N ALA A 14 -74.61 -13.91 -15.47
CA ALA A 14 -75.01 -14.72 -16.61
C ALA A 14 -75.06 -13.80 -17.83
N GLY A 15 -74.39 -14.19 -18.91
CA GLY A 15 -74.43 -13.53 -20.21
C GLY A 15 -74.94 -14.51 -21.26
N ALA A 16 -76.19 -14.32 -21.68
CA ALA A 16 -76.87 -15.08 -22.70
C ALA A 16 -76.28 -14.84 -24.10
N ALA A 17 -76.16 -15.91 -24.87
CA ALA A 17 -75.89 -15.87 -26.30
C ALA A 17 -77.15 -15.47 -27.07
N LEU A 18 -77.07 -14.44 -27.90
CA LEU A 18 -78.07 -14.09 -28.91
C LEU A 18 -77.34 -13.67 -30.18
N GLY A 19 -77.56 -14.45 -31.25
CA GLY A 19 -76.94 -14.30 -32.55
C GLY A 19 -77.28 -12.97 -33.21
N ALA A 20 -76.26 -12.30 -33.73
CA ALA A 20 -76.39 -11.13 -34.57
C ALA A 20 -76.66 -11.55 -36.02
N LEU A 21 -77.80 -11.12 -36.56
CA LEU A 21 -78.08 -11.08 -37.99
C LEU A 21 -77.00 -10.27 -38.71
N ALA A 22 -76.44 -10.83 -39.78
CA ALA A 22 -75.54 -10.13 -40.68
C ALA A 22 -76.31 -9.14 -41.56
N LEU A 23 -76.02 -7.84 -41.40
CA LEU A 23 -76.29 -6.82 -42.41
C LEU A 23 -75.03 -6.65 -43.27
N PRO A 24 -75.09 -6.85 -44.60
CA PRO A 24 -73.95 -6.60 -45.45
C PRO A 24 -73.87 -5.12 -45.84
N GLY A 25 -72.69 -4.54 -45.70
CA GLY A 25 -72.24 -3.48 -46.60
C GLY A 25 -72.11 -2.07 -46.04
N LEU A 26 -71.06 -1.81 -45.27
CA LEU A 26 -70.32 -0.55 -45.37
C LEU A 26 -68.83 -0.83 -45.14
N ARG A 27 -68.08 -1.05 -46.23
CA ARG A 27 -66.61 -1.09 -46.18
C ARG A 27 -66.11 0.34 -46.01
N ALA A 28 -65.78 0.73 -44.78
CA ALA A 28 -64.98 1.92 -44.55
C ALA A 28 -63.63 1.74 -45.25
N ARG A 29 -63.36 2.58 -46.26
CA ARG A 29 -62.02 2.69 -46.85
C ARG A 29 -61.11 3.31 -45.79
N LEU A 30 -60.29 2.48 -45.16
CA LEU A 30 -59.18 2.92 -44.33
C LEU A 30 -58.14 3.56 -45.26
N TRP A 31 -58.04 4.89 -45.26
CA TRP A 31 -56.88 5.57 -45.83
C TRP A 31 -55.65 5.22 -44.98
N PRO A 32 -54.51 4.80 -45.59
CA PRO A 32 -53.28 4.65 -44.85
C PRO A 32 -52.86 6.01 -44.27
N THR A 33 -52.56 6.03 -42.97
CA THR A 33 -51.94 7.20 -42.32
C THR A 33 -50.62 7.51 -43.01
N PRO A 34 -50.35 8.78 -43.40
CA PRO A 34 -49.07 9.14 -43.96
C PRO A 34 -47.95 8.85 -42.95
N PRO A 35 -46.77 8.37 -43.40
CA PRO A 35 -45.64 8.10 -42.51
C PRO A 35 -45.25 9.39 -41.77
N ALA A 36 -45.04 9.29 -40.46
CA ALA A 36 -44.52 10.39 -39.66
C ALA A 36 -43.22 10.91 -40.28
N PRO A 37 -43.03 12.24 -40.40
CA PRO A 37 -41.78 12.78 -40.92
C PRO A 37 -40.60 12.27 -40.08
N PRO A 38 -39.44 11.99 -40.71
CA PRO A 38 -38.26 11.55 -39.97
C PRO A 38 -37.93 12.61 -38.90
N ALA A 39 -37.73 12.15 -37.66
CA ALA A 39 -37.31 13.03 -36.58
C ALA A 39 -35.98 13.69 -36.98
N VAL A 40 -36.04 14.99 -37.27
CA VAL A 40 -34.85 15.81 -37.45
C VAL A 40 -34.15 15.86 -36.10
N SER A 41 -33.10 15.06 -35.92
CA SER A 41 -32.20 15.21 -34.78
C SER A 41 -31.51 16.56 -34.93
N VAL A 42 -31.99 17.56 -34.21
CA VAL A 42 -31.26 18.82 -34.05
C VAL A 42 -29.91 18.45 -33.44
N PRO A 43 -28.77 18.76 -34.08
CA PRO A 43 -27.47 18.52 -33.47
C PRO A 43 -27.45 19.27 -32.14
N GLU A 44 -27.13 18.54 -31.08
CA GLU A 44 -26.96 19.12 -29.75
C GLU A 44 -25.90 20.24 -29.87
N PRO A 45 -26.14 21.45 -29.34
CA PRO A 45 -25.17 22.53 -29.45
C PRO A 45 -23.83 22.06 -28.87
N ASP A 46 -22.73 22.37 -29.55
CA ASP A 46 -21.40 22.04 -29.08
C ASP A 46 -21.24 22.55 -27.63
N PRO A 47 -20.71 21.71 -26.71
CA PRO A 47 -20.55 22.13 -25.33
C PRO A 47 -19.70 23.40 -25.29
N PRO A 48 -20.02 24.37 -24.42
CA PRO A 48 -19.29 25.61 -24.34
C PRO A 48 -17.80 25.33 -24.10
N PRO A 49 -16.89 26.17 -24.63
CA PRO A 49 -15.46 25.97 -24.43
C PRO A 49 -15.12 25.91 -22.94
N THR A 50 -14.28 24.96 -22.58
CA THR A 50 -13.87 24.71 -21.19
C THR A 50 -12.36 24.75 -21.03
N ARG A 51 -11.90 24.96 -19.80
CA ARG A 51 -10.51 24.83 -19.38
C ARG A 51 -10.40 23.90 -18.18
N THR A 52 -9.40 23.03 -18.15
CA THR A 52 -9.14 22.13 -17.02
C THR A 52 -7.90 22.58 -16.26
N SER A 53 -8.00 22.67 -14.93
CA SER A 53 -6.88 22.95 -14.04
C SER A 53 -6.66 21.82 -13.03
N ALA A 54 -5.41 21.50 -12.76
CA ALA A 54 -5.03 20.54 -11.73
C ALA A 54 -5.07 21.19 -10.34
N VAL A 55 -5.66 20.50 -9.37
CA VAL A 55 -5.75 20.94 -7.98
C VAL A 55 -4.64 20.28 -7.18
N ARG A 56 -3.72 21.09 -6.65
CA ARG A 56 -2.60 20.56 -5.87
C ARG A 56 -3.03 20.17 -4.47
N LEU A 57 -2.93 18.87 -4.16
CA LEU A 57 -3.17 18.30 -2.84
C LEU A 57 -1.92 18.35 -1.96
N ARG A 58 -2.10 18.70 -0.69
CA ARG A 58 -1.05 18.84 0.34
C ARG A 58 -1.30 17.86 1.49
N PRO A 59 -0.27 17.48 2.26
CA PRO A 59 -0.46 16.64 3.44
C PRO A 59 -1.47 17.26 4.42
N GLY A 60 -2.51 16.51 4.79
CA GLY A 60 -3.55 16.95 5.71
C GLY A 60 -4.69 17.75 5.09
N ASP A 61 -4.68 17.96 3.77
CA ASP A 61 -5.78 18.65 3.08
C ASP A 61 -7.12 17.93 3.21
N THR A 62 -8.18 18.73 3.22
CA THR A 62 -9.54 18.27 2.89
C THR A 62 -9.84 18.61 1.44
N LEU A 63 -10.75 17.86 0.80
CA LEU A 63 -11.18 18.16 -0.58
C LEU A 63 -11.68 19.61 -0.69
N VAL A 64 -12.55 20.04 0.24
CA VAL A 64 -13.11 21.41 0.24
C VAL A 64 -12.01 22.45 0.38
N GLY A 65 -11.06 22.25 1.30
CA GLY A 65 -9.94 23.16 1.48
C GLY A 65 -9.03 23.25 0.27
N ALA A 66 -8.80 22.13 -0.43
CA ALA A 66 -8.02 22.11 -1.66
C ALA A 66 -8.73 22.85 -2.81
N LEU A 67 -10.02 22.56 -3.02
CA LEU A 67 -10.83 23.22 -4.05
C LEU A 67 -11.01 24.73 -3.79
N GLY A 68 -11.11 25.13 -2.52
CA GLY A 68 -11.21 26.54 -2.13
C GLY A 68 -9.99 27.37 -2.56
N ARG A 69 -8.79 26.77 -2.60
CA ARG A 69 -7.58 27.45 -3.08
C ARG A 69 -7.59 27.69 -4.59
N GLU A 70 -8.35 26.89 -5.32
CA GLU A 70 -8.52 26.99 -6.78
C GLU A 70 -9.75 27.84 -7.16
N GLY A 71 -10.40 28.49 -6.18
CA GLY A 71 -11.54 29.39 -6.41
C GLY A 71 -12.91 28.72 -6.37
N VAL A 72 -13.00 27.43 -6.03
CA VAL A 72 -14.31 26.77 -5.83
C VAL A 72 -14.91 27.24 -4.49
N GLY A 73 -16.09 27.85 -4.54
CA GLY A 73 -16.78 28.34 -3.35
C GLY A 73 -17.06 27.22 -2.33
N PRO A 74 -17.06 27.51 -1.01
CA PRO A 74 -17.14 26.49 0.03
C PRO A 74 -18.45 25.68 -0.01
N ARG A 75 -19.59 26.30 -0.35
CA ARG A 75 -20.88 25.58 -0.48
C ARG A 75 -20.80 24.50 -1.56
N LEU A 76 -20.35 24.91 -2.75
CA LEU A 76 -20.16 24.03 -3.89
C LEU A 76 -19.14 22.92 -3.60
N GLY A 77 -18.02 23.25 -2.95
CA GLY A 77 -17.04 22.26 -2.52
C GLY A 77 -17.62 21.19 -1.60
N HIS A 78 -18.52 21.55 -0.68
CA HIS A 78 -19.23 20.59 0.17
C HIS A 78 -20.22 19.72 -0.60
N GLU A 79 -20.92 20.29 -1.58
CA GLU A 79 -21.85 19.55 -2.46
C GLU A 79 -21.11 18.49 -3.28
N ILE A 80 -20.01 18.87 -3.93
CA ILE A 80 -19.17 17.93 -4.69
C ILE A 80 -18.60 16.86 -3.76
N ALA A 81 -18.09 17.25 -2.58
CA ALA A 81 -17.57 16.30 -1.60
C ALA A 81 -18.65 15.30 -1.13
N ARG A 82 -19.90 15.75 -0.96
CA ARG A 82 -21.03 14.89 -0.61
C ARG A 82 -21.33 13.90 -1.73
N ALA A 83 -21.43 14.38 -2.97
CA ALA A 83 -21.75 13.55 -4.13
C ALA A 83 -20.67 12.46 -4.36
N LEU A 84 -19.39 12.81 -4.22
CA LEU A 84 -18.28 11.86 -4.30
C LEU A 84 -18.36 10.78 -3.21
N ARG A 85 -18.64 11.17 -1.95
CA ARG A 85 -18.78 10.20 -0.84
C ARG A 85 -19.96 9.25 -1.05
N GLN A 86 -21.10 9.77 -1.50
CA GLN A 86 -22.29 8.96 -1.81
C GLN A 86 -22.01 7.95 -2.93
N SER A 87 -21.05 8.24 -3.80
CA SER A 87 -20.64 7.36 -4.90
C SER A 87 -19.50 6.41 -4.52
N GLY A 88 -19.08 6.40 -3.25
CA GLY A 88 -18.08 5.47 -2.71
C GLY A 88 -16.66 6.02 -2.58
N ALA A 89 -16.43 7.32 -2.82
CA ALA A 89 -15.10 7.92 -2.62
C ALA A 89 -14.78 8.10 -1.12
N ASP A 90 -13.68 7.50 -0.64
CA ASP A 90 -13.19 7.71 0.72
C ASP A 90 -12.26 8.93 0.79
N LEU A 91 -12.85 10.12 0.91
CA LEU A 91 -12.12 11.40 0.94
C LEU A 91 -11.23 11.58 2.19
N ARG A 92 -11.31 10.69 3.19
CA ARG A 92 -10.38 10.69 4.35
C ARG A 92 -9.02 10.12 3.98
N LYS A 93 -8.94 9.37 2.88
CA LYS A 93 -7.71 8.77 2.35
C LYS A 93 -7.04 9.63 1.29
N LEU A 94 -7.49 10.87 1.10
CA LEU A 94 -6.92 11.83 0.16
C LEU A 94 -5.41 11.97 0.37
N ARG A 95 -4.62 11.84 -0.70
CA ARG A 95 -3.15 11.93 -0.65
C ARG A 95 -2.63 12.99 -1.62
N PRO A 96 -1.46 13.58 -1.34
CA PRO A 96 -0.80 14.52 -2.25
C PRO A 96 -0.54 13.99 -3.67
N ARG A 97 -0.52 12.67 -3.85
CA ARG A 97 -0.30 11.99 -5.14
C ARG A 97 -1.58 11.70 -5.92
N ASP A 98 -2.75 11.89 -5.33
CA ASP A 98 -4.01 11.64 -6.02
C ASP A 98 -4.20 12.71 -7.10
N ARG A 99 -4.78 12.34 -8.23
CA ARG A 99 -5.04 13.29 -9.31
C ARG A 99 -6.41 13.93 -9.10
N LEU A 100 -6.42 15.23 -8.91
CA LEU A 100 -7.63 16.02 -8.73
C LEU A 100 -7.61 17.16 -9.76
N GLU A 101 -8.65 17.25 -10.57
CA GLU A 101 -8.78 18.23 -11.65
C GLU A 101 -10.17 18.85 -11.62
N VAL A 102 -10.26 20.14 -11.96
CA VAL A 102 -11.53 20.84 -12.13
C VAL A 102 -11.58 21.40 -13.54
N THR A 103 -12.67 21.15 -14.23
CA THR A 103 -12.98 21.73 -15.53
C THR A 103 -13.96 22.87 -15.34
N TRP A 104 -13.65 23.99 -15.96
CA TRP A 104 -14.35 25.26 -15.82
C TRP A 104 -14.85 25.73 -17.18
N THR A 105 -15.98 26.41 -17.20
CA THR A 105 -16.37 27.25 -18.35
C THR A 105 -15.42 28.44 -18.49
N LEU A 106 -15.40 29.08 -19.66
CA LEU A 106 -14.68 30.34 -19.84
C LEU A 106 -15.19 31.47 -18.92
N ALA A 107 -16.43 31.38 -18.42
CA ALA A 107 -17.00 32.31 -17.44
C ALA A 107 -16.49 32.07 -16.00
N GLY A 108 -15.70 31.00 -15.77
CA GLY A 108 -15.14 30.68 -14.45
C GLY A 108 -16.06 29.81 -13.58
N GLU A 109 -17.06 29.15 -14.17
CA GLU A 109 -17.95 28.25 -13.45
C GLU A 109 -17.44 26.80 -13.55
N PRO A 110 -17.28 26.07 -12.44
CA PRO A 110 -16.85 24.68 -12.49
C PRO A 110 -17.99 23.78 -12.99
N VAL A 111 -17.71 22.96 -14.00
CA VAL A 111 -18.69 22.08 -14.66
C VAL A 111 -18.36 20.61 -14.49
N GLU A 112 -17.11 20.28 -14.23
CA GLU A 112 -16.67 18.92 -13.95
C GLU A 112 -15.56 18.93 -12.89
N LEU A 113 -15.53 17.91 -12.05
CA LEU A 113 -14.40 17.58 -11.19
C LEU A 113 -14.04 16.11 -11.37
N ARG A 114 -12.78 15.86 -11.69
CA ARG A 114 -12.23 14.51 -11.78
C ARG A 114 -11.34 14.24 -10.59
N TYR A 115 -11.68 13.23 -9.80
CA TYR A 115 -10.87 12.71 -8.69
C TYR A 115 -10.45 11.27 -8.97
N ALA A 116 -9.15 11.04 -9.15
CA ALA A 116 -8.57 9.71 -9.33
C ALA A 116 -7.59 9.40 -8.18
N PRO A 117 -8.02 8.61 -7.16
CA PRO A 117 -7.14 8.16 -6.07
C PRO A 117 -6.07 7.15 -6.51
N GLY A 118 -6.14 6.68 -7.75
CA GLY A 118 -5.18 5.76 -8.35
C GLY A 118 -5.46 5.61 -9.83
N PRO A 119 -4.65 4.82 -10.54
CA PRO A 119 -4.77 4.70 -11.99
C PRO A 119 -6.02 3.92 -12.43
N TRP A 120 -6.54 3.04 -11.58
CA TRP A 120 -7.64 2.12 -11.90
C TRP A 120 -9.04 2.61 -11.46
N LEU A 121 -9.11 3.72 -10.74
CA LEU A 121 -10.36 4.26 -10.21
C LEU A 121 -10.39 5.77 -10.36
N ALA A 122 -11.44 6.27 -10.99
CA ALA A 122 -11.76 7.69 -11.06
C ALA A 122 -13.22 7.93 -10.72
N PHE A 123 -13.47 9.08 -10.10
CA PHE A 123 -14.78 9.65 -9.89
C PHE A 123 -14.85 10.92 -10.71
N VAL A 124 -15.84 11.03 -11.58
CA VAL A 124 -16.07 12.21 -12.40
C VAL A 124 -17.39 12.82 -11.96
N ALA A 125 -17.31 13.90 -11.21
CA ALA A 125 -18.47 14.69 -10.80
C ALA A 125 -18.78 15.71 -11.88
N TYR A 126 -20.01 15.80 -12.35
CA TYR A 126 -20.44 16.79 -13.35
C TYR A 126 -21.66 17.57 -12.84
N ALA A 127 -21.76 18.83 -13.25
CA ALA A 127 -22.90 19.67 -12.96
C ALA A 127 -24.15 19.17 -13.72
N ALA A 128 -25.25 18.95 -13.00
CA ALA A 128 -26.53 18.50 -13.53
C ALA A 128 -27.65 19.40 -12.95
N GLY A 129 -27.84 20.57 -13.56
CA GLY A 129 -28.75 21.60 -13.04
C GLY A 129 -28.24 22.16 -11.71
N THR A 130 -29.02 21.99 -10.63
CA THR A 130 -28.67 22.46 -9.28
C THR A 130 -27.93 21.42 -8.43
N ARG A 131 -27.65 20.22 -8.98
CA ARG A 131 -26.96 19.13 -8.28
C ARG A 131 -25.71 18.69 -9.01
N TRP A 132 -24.87 17.94 -8.31
CA TRP A 132 -23.73 17.24 -8.88
C TRP A 132 -24.00 15.75 -8.91
N GLU A 133 -23.85 15.16 -10.07
CA GLU A 133 -23.89 13.72 -10.26
C GLU A 133 -22.47 13.20 -10.45
N VAL A 134 -22.23 11.96 -10.04
CA VAL A 134 -20.89 11.38 -10.10
C VAL A 134 -20.94 10.08 -10.85
N ARG A 135 -20.11 9.99 -11.90
CA ARG A 135 -19.82 8.74 -12.58
C ARG A 135 -18.57 8.12 -11.97
N ARG A 136 -18.73 6.89 -11.47
CA ARG A 136 -17.60 6.06 -11.04
C ARG A 136 -17.07 5.28 -12.23
N ALA A 137 -15.80 5.49 -12.55
CA ALA A 137 -15.08 4.78 -13.60
C ALA A 137 -14.03 3.87 -12.96
N GLU A 138 -14.29 2.57 -12.95
CA GLU A 138 -13.32 1.55 -12.60
C GLU A 138 -12.76 0.94 -13.87
N THR A 139 -11.45 1.02 -14.02
CA THR A 139 -10.73 0.31 -15.09
C THR A 139 -10.18 -0.97 -14.50
N ARG A 140 -10.58 -2.11 -15.04
CA ARG A 140 -9.97 -3.39 -14.66
C ARG A 140 -8.62 -3.49 -15.36
N PRO A 141 -7.52 -3.67 -14.62
CA PRO A 141 -6.22 -3.85 -15.24
C PRO A 141 -6.18 -5.17 -16.00
N ASP A 142 -5.49 -5.18 -17.14
CA ASP A 142 -4.94 -6.42 -17.70
C ASP A 142 -3.74 -6.82 -16.84
N VAL A 143 -3.87 -7.92 -16.10
CA VAL A 143 -2.85 -8.39 -15.16
C VAL A 143 -2.05 -9.49 -15.83
N ARG A 144 -0.76 -9.23 -16.05
CA ARG A 144 0.17 -10.19 -16.63
C ARG A 144 1.19 -10.60 -15.58
N VAL A 145 1.43 -11.90 -15.46
CA VAL A 145 2.45 -12.43 -14.55
C VAL A 145 3.73 -12.62 -15.35
N GLU A 146 4.73 -11.79 -15.06
CA GLU A 146 5.98 -11.72 -15.80
C GLU A 146 7.17 -12.03 -14.89
N ALA A 147 8.19 -12.65 -15.49
CA ALA A 147 9.47 -12.85 -14.85
C ALA A 147 10.37 -11.63 -15.10
N VAL A 148 11.03 -11.16 -14.06
CA VAL A 148 12.04 -10.10 -14.10
C VAL A 148 13.32 -10.66 -13.54
N THR A 149 14.47 -10.36 -14.14
CA THR A 149 15.77 -10.77 -13.62
C THR A 149 16.81 -9.69 -13.88
N GLY A 150 17.90 -9.71 -13.10
CA GLY A 150 19.05 -8.84 -13.29
C GLY A 150 20.22 -9.26 -12.42
N GLU A 151 21.38 -8.72 -12.75
CA GLU A 151 22.64 -8.90 -12.04
C GLU A 151 23.09 -7.57 -11.43
N VAL A 152 23.57 -7.61 -10.19
CA VAL A 152 24.03 -6.44 -9.45
C VAL A 152 25.47 -6.16 -9.85
N HIS A 153 25.70 -5.03 -10.51
CA HIS A 153 27.05 -4.53 -10.75
C HIS A 153 27.50 -3.56 -9.66
N ARG A 154 26.71 -2.51 -9.39
CA ARG A 154 27.01 -1.54 -8.31
C ARG A 154 25.96 -1.51 -7.21
N SER A 155 24.69 -1.62 -7.56
CA SER A 155 23.59 -1.62 -6.59
C SER A 155 22.36 -2.35 -7.11
N LEU A 156 21.52 -2.86 -6.20
CA LEU A 156 20.24 -3.48 -6.56
C LEU A 156 19.30 -2.49 -7.27
N PHE A 157 19.39 -1.20 -6.94
CA PHE A 157 18.55 -0.18 -7.57
C PHE A 157 18.87 -0.04 -9.05
N GLU A 158 20.16 0.11 -9.36
CA GLU A 158 20.65 0.18 -10.74
C GLU A 158 20.32 -1.09 -11.51
N ALA A 159 20.55 -2.27 -10.93
CA ALA A 159 20.26 -3.54 -11.59
C ALA A 159 18.77 -3.71 -11.97
N VAL A 160 17.85 -3.17 -11.15
CA VAL A 160 16.42 -3.14 -11.45
C VAL A 160 16.09 -2.13 -12.56
N GLU A 161 16.73 -0.96 -12.56
CA GLU A 161 16.55 0.03 -13.63
C GLU A 161 17.10 -0.46 -14.97
N GLU A 162 18.26 -1.13 -14.98
CA GLU A 162 18.86 -1.75 -16.17
C GLU A 162 17.99 -2.88 -16.74
N ALA A 163 17.26 -3.59 -15.87
CA ALA A 163 16.24 -4.57 -16.28
C ALA A 163 14.98 -3.91 -16.87
N GLY A 164 14.91 -2.58 -16.96
CA GLY A 164 13.77 -1.82 -17.49
C GLY A 164 12.61 -1.71 -16.51
N GLU A 165 12.85 -1.94 -15.22
CA GLU A 165 11.82 -1.94 -14.19
C GLU A 165 11.94 -0.73 -13.25
N SER A 166 10.92 -0.52 -12.41
CA SER A 166 10.90 0.62 -11.49
C SER A 166 11.40 0.27 -10.09
N ALA A 167 11.88 1.29 -9.39
CA ALA A 167 12.28 1.26 -7.98
C ALA A 167 11.25 0.62 -7.02
N GLN A 168 9.97 0.51 -7.42
CA GLN A 168 8.96 -0.18 -6.61
C GLN A 168 9.31 -1.66 -6.38
N LEU A 169 9.94 -2.33 -7.35
CA LEU A 169 10.39 -3.72 -7.17
C LEU A 169 11.54 -3.84 -6.19
N VAL A 170 12.46 -2.86 -6.14
CA VAL A 170 13.52 -2.78 -5.12
C VAL A 170 12.89 -2.70 -3.73
N LEU A 171 11.93 -1.78 -3.55
CA LEU A 171 11.23 -1.63 -2.27
C LEU A 171 10.48 -2.90 -1.87
N ALA A 172 9.88 -3.62 -2.83
CA ALA A 172 9.22 -4.89 -2.57
C ALA A 172 10.23 -5.98 -2.13
N MET A 173 11.38 -6.10 -2.78
CA MET A 173 12.44 -7.04 -2.38
C MET A 173 12.99 -6.74 -0.99
N VAL A 174 13.28 -5.46 -0.71
CA VAL A 174 13.66 -5.00 0.62
C VAL A 174 12.56 -5.33 1.62
N GLU A 175 11.29 -5.16 1.25
CA GLU A 175 10.18 -5.51 2.11
C GLU A 175 10.15 -6.99 2.49
N ILE A 176 10.40 -7.87 1.51
CA ILE A 176 10.36 -9.32 1.64
C ILE A 176 11.56 -9.85 2.45
N PHE A 177 12.77 -9.36 2.19
CA PHE A 177 14.00 -9.98 2.69
C PHE A 177 14.74 -9.22 3.80
N SER A 178 14.35 -7.98 4.17
CA SER A 178 15.11 -7.17 5.14
C SER A 178 15.28 -7.79 6.54
N SER A 179 14.51 -8.82 6.85
CA SER A 179 14.64 -9.58 8.10
C SER A 179 15.78 -10.60 8.07
N ASP A 180 16.25 -10.98 6.88
CA ASP A 180 17.28 -12.00 6.65
C ASP A 180 18.53 -11.45 5.94
N PHE A 181 18.38 -10.36 5.19
CA PHE A 181 19.40 -9.77 4.33
C PHE A 181 19.35 -8.25 4.39
N ASP A 182 20.50 -7.61 4.60
CA ASP A 182 20.63 -6.16 4.54
C ASP A 182 21.16 -5.77 3.17
N PHE A 183 20.29 -5.25 2.29
CA PHE A 183 20.67 -4.88 0.92
C PHE A 183 21.70 -3.75 0.83
N THR A 184 22.06 -3.09 1.93
CA THR A 184 23.13 -2.08 1.94
C THR A 184 24.46 -2.70 2.34
N ALA A 185 24.44 -3.57 3.35
CA ALA A 185 25.66 -4.14 3.93
C ALA A 185 26.08 -5.49 3.32
N ASP A 186 25.11 -6.27 2.84
CA ASP A 186 25.32 -7.64 2.37
C ASP A 186 25.36 -7.76 0.84
N THR A 187 24.81 -6.79 0.09
CA THR A 187 24.79 -6.79 -1.39
C THR A 187 26.21 -6.73 -1.96
N ARG A 188 26.49 -7.56 -2.96
CA ARG A 188 27.79 -7.66 -3.63
C ARG A 188 27.63 -7.56 -5.14
N GLU A 189 28.72 -7.15 -5.79
CA GLU A 189 28.85 -7.27 -7.24
C GLU A 189 28.75 -8.75 -7.65
N GLY A 190 27.98 -9.03 -8.71
CA GLY A 190 27.66 -10.38 -9.18
C GLY A 190 26.48 -11.05 -8.48
N ASP A 191 25.87 -10.41 -7.47
CA ASP A 191 24.60 -10.89 -6.92
C ASP A 191 23.52 -10.89 -8.02
N ARG A 192 22.59 -11.84 -7.97
CA ARG A 192 21.51 -11.94 -8.97
C ARG A 192 20.15 -11.91 -8.31
N PHE A 193 19.18 -11.32 -8.98
CA PHE A 193 17.79 -11.37 -8.54
C PHE A 193 16.88 -11.90 -9.65
N ARG A 194 15.80 -12.53 -9.24
CA ARG A 194 14.69 -12.91 -10.12
C ARG A 194 13.36 -12.81 -9.40
N LEU A 195 12.35 -12.27 -10.08
CA LEU A 195 11.02 -12.02 -9.55
C LEU A 195 9.98 -12.61 -10.49
N LEU A 196 8.94 -13.21 -9.94
CA LEU A 196 7.69 -13.47 -10.65
C LEU A 196 6.66 -12.48 -10.11
N VAL A 197 6.25 -11.52 -10.93
CA VAL A 197 5.47 -10.36 -10.49
C VAL A 197 4.25 -10.14 -11.36
N GLU A 198 3.14 -9.77 -10.75
CA GLU A 198 1.98 -9.23 -11.47
C GLU A 198 2.31 -7.81 -11.96
N LYS A 199 2.34 -7.59 -13.26
CA LYS A 199 2.35 -6.27 -13.89
C LYS A 199 0.94 -5.95 -14.41
N ARG A 200 0.51 -4.70 -14.25
CA ARG A 200 -0.85 -4.27 -14.59
C ARG A 200 -0.81 -3.24 -15.70
N TYR A 201 -1.61 -3.51 -16.73
CA TYR A 201 -1.61 -2.75 -17.98
C TYR A 201 -2.98 -2.12 -18.26
N ALA A 202 -2.95 -0.91 -18.82
CA ALA A 202 -4.10 -0.27 -19.45
C ALA A 202 -3.91 -0.37 -20.96
N GLY A 203 -4.47 -1.43 -21.55
CA GLY A 203 -4.17 -1.81 -22.94
C GLY A 203 -2.72 -2.29 -23.08
N ALA A 204 -1.91 -1.58 -23.85
CA ALA A 204 -0.48 -1.89 -24.02
C ALA A 204 0.43 -1.16 -23.02
N ALA A 205 -0.07 -0.12 -22.34
CA ALA A 205 0.75 0.69 -21.44
C ALA A 205 0.86 0.04 -20.06
N PHE A 206 2.10 -0.16 -19.58
CA PHE A 206 2.37 -0.52 -18.19
C PHE A 206 1.96 0.63 -17.28
N VAL A 207 1.31 0.31 -16.16
CA VAL A 207 0.77 1.30 -15.23
C VAL A 207 1.36 1.14 -13.83
N ASP A 208 1.24 -0.05 -13.24
CA ASP A 208 1.79 -0.35 -11.92
C ASP A 208 2.03 -1.85 -11.71
N TYR A 209 2.69 -2.19 -10.60
CA TYR A 209 2.85 -3.57 -10.15
C TYR A 209 1.71 -3.98 -9.22
N GLY A 210 1.30 -5.24 -9.34
CA GLY A 210 0.46 -5.96 -8.40
C GLY A 210 1.30 -6.70 -7.36
N ARG A 211 1.01 -7.98 -7.15
CA ARG A 211 1.69 -8.83 -6.18
C ARG A 211 3.01 -9.36 -6.72
N VAL A 212 4.04 -9.36 -5.88
CA VAL A 212 5.24 -10.19 -6.09
C VAL A 212 4.91 -11.60 -5.65
N LEU A 213 4.76 -12.52 -6.60
CA LEU A 213 4.37 -13.91 -6.36
C LEU A 213 5.56 -14.74 -5.90
N VAL A 214 6.73 -14.50 -6.49
CA VAL A 214 8.00 -15.08 -6.05
C VAL A 214 9.08 -14.02 -6.15
N ALA A 215 9.95 -13.98 -5.16
CA ALA A 215 11.21 -13.25 -5.22
C ALA A 215 12.34 -14.22 -4.89
N GLN A 216 13.44 -14.13 -5.62
CA GLN A 216 14.69 -14.75 -5.25
C GLN A 216 15.85 -13.79 -5.37
N TYR A 217 16.77 -13.88 -4.43
CA TYR A 217 18.01 -13.11 -4.40
C TYR A 217 19.16 -14.06 -4.09
N VAL A 218 20.17 -14.07 -4.95
CA VAL A 218 21.33 -14.95 -4.89
C VAL A 218 22.54 -14.11 -4.55
N SER A 219 23.17 -14.42 -3.41
CA SER A 219 24.39 -13.77 -2.96
C SER A 219 25.29 -14.79 -2.25
N ASP A 220 26.56 -14.86 -2.65
CA ASP A 220 27.56 -15.75 -2.02
C ASP A 220 27.14 -17.22 -1.94
N GLY A 221 26.52 -17.74 -3.02
CA GLY A 221 25.97 -19.10 -3.07
C GLY A 221 24.71 -19.33 -2.21
N ARG A 222 24.24 -18.33 -1.46
CA ARG A 222 22.99 -18.39 -0.71
C ARG A 222 21.85 -17.88 -1.58
N VAL A 223 20.79 -18.69 -1.70
CA VAL A 223 19.55 -18.31 -2.37
C VAL A 223 18.50 -17.96 -1.33
N LEU A 224 18.11 -16.69 -1.27
CA LEU A 224 16.93 -16.25 -0.54
C LEU A 224 15.73 -16.47 -1.45
N THR A 225 14.67 -17.13 -0.95
CA THR A 225 13.44 -17.34 -1.70
C THR A 225 12.24 -16.91 -0.88
N GLY A 226 11.38 -16.09 -1.47
CA GLY A 226 10.12 -15.67 -0.89
C GLY A 226 8.95 -15.90 -1.83
N VAL A 227 7.96 -16.64 -1.34
CA VAL A 227 6.73 -17.00 -2.05
C VAL A 227 5.57 -16.25 -1.43
N GLY A 228 4.85 -15.49 -2.26
CA GLY A 228 3.64 -14.80 -1.89
C GLY A 228 2.47 -15.76 -1.71
N PHE A 229 1.75 -15.65 -0.60
CA PHE A 229 0.58 -16.46 -0.29
C PHE A 229 -0.53 -15.60 0.31
N GLU A 230 -1.76 -15.83 -0.18
CA GLU A 230 -2.95 -15.13 0.28
C GLU A 230 -3.66 -15.95 1.36
N ARG A 231 -3.94 -15.31 2.49
CA ARG A 231 -4.61 -15.88 3.66
C ARG A 231 -5.80 -15.01 4.03
N GLY A 232 -7.00 -15.42 3.60
CA GLY A 232 -8.20 -14.60 3.73
C GLY A 232 -8.00 -13.25 3.04
N ALA A 233 -8.05 -12.15 3.80
CA ALA A 233 -7.82 -10.80 3.27
C ALA A 233 -6.36 -10.30 3.36
N ARG A 234 -5.39 -11.17 3.70
CA ARG A 234 -3.98 -10.79 3.90
C ARG A 234 -3.08 -11.51 2.92
N PHE A 235 -2.22 -10.76 2.23
CA PHE A 235 -1.13 -11.31 1.41
C PHE A 235 0.20 -11.14 2.15
N GLY A 236 1.05 -12.16 2.13
CA GLY A 236 2.38 -12.10 2.74
C GLY A 236 3.36 -13.08 2.11
N HIS A 237 4.63 -12.93 2.44
CA HIS A 237 5.71 -13.74 1.89
C HIS A 237 6.27 -14.73 2.90
N TYR A 238 6.49 -15.94 2.41
CA TYR A 238 6.96 -17.10 3.16
C TYR A 238 8.11 -17.75 2.42
N ASP A 239 9.01 -18.41 3.13
CA ASP A 239 10.01 -19.25 2.49
C ASP A 239 9.37 -20.54 1.95
N PRO A 240 10.09 -21.34 1.12
CA PRO A 240 9.54 -22.55 0.53
C PRO A 240 9.01 -23.59 1.54
N GLU A 241 9.40 -23.52 2.82
CA GLU A 241 8.92 -24.41 3.88
C GLU A 241 7.68 -23.89 4.60
N GLY A 242 7.26 -22.66 4.31
CA GLY A 242 6.09 -21.99 4.87
C GLY A 242 6.37 -21.15 6.11
N ARG A 243 7.63 -20.84 6.41
CA ARG A 243 7.99 -19.92 7.51
C ARG A 243 7.87 -18.48 7.00
N SER A 244 7.35 -17.58 7.83
CA SER A 244 7.16 -16.19 7.41
C SER A 244 8.50 -15.47 7.23
N LEU A 245 8.68 -14.81 6.09
CA LEU A 245 9.85 -13.95 5.84
C LEU A 245 9.74 -12.60 6.54
N LYS A 246 8.53 -12.20 6.91
CA LYS A 246 8.31 -11.04 7.77
C LYS A 246 8.63 -11.43 9.21
N LYS A 247 9.87 -11.20 9.66
CA LYS A 247 10.22 -11.39 11.07
C LYS A 247 9.80 -10.17 11.89
N SER A 248 9.63 -10.40 13.18
CA SER A 248 9.28 -9.33 14.13
C SER A 248 10.31 -8.20 14.12
N PHE A 249 11.57 -8.47 13.71
CA PHE A 249 12.68 -7.54 13.70
C PHE A 249 13.34 -7.42 12.31
N LEU A 250 13.79 -6.21 11.98
CA LEU A 250 14.73 -5.93 10.89
C LEU A 250 16.14 -6.40 11.29
N LYS A 251 16.97 -6.75 10.31
CA LYS A 251 18.38 -7.12 10.55
C LYS A 251 19.22 -5.95 11.07
N SER A 252 18.95 -4.73 10.60
CA SER A 252 19.62 -3.51 11.03
C SER A 252 18.63 -2.36 11.29
N PRO A 253 18.88 -1.48 12.28
CA PRO A 253 18.08 -0.29 12.55
C PRO A 253 18.37 0.91 11.62
N LEU A 254 19.41 0.85 10.79
CA LEU A 254 19.78 1.93 9.86
C LEU A 254 20.64 1.42 8.71
N GLU A 255 20.83 2.26 7.71
CA GLU A 255 21.92 2.10 6.74
C GLU A 255 23.24 2.54 7.42
N PHE A 256 24.27 1.71 7.34
CA PHE A 256 25.54 1.93 8.04
C PHE A 256 26.73 1.57 7.15
N THR A 257 27.90 2.14 7.46
CA THR A 257 29.14 1.89 6.69
C THR A 257 29.82 0.61 7.15
N ARG A 258 29.94 0.42 8.48
CA ARG A 258 30.49 -0.78 9.11
C ARG A 258 30.05 -0.88 10.57
N ILE A 259 30.18 -2.07 11.13
CA ILE A 259 30.09 -2.28 12.58
C ILE A 259 31.46 -1.93 13.18
N THR A 260 31.51 -0.93 14.05
CA THR A 260 32.76 -0.50 14.71
C THR A 260 33.05 -1.27 15.99
N SER A 261 32.01 -1.78 16.66
CA SER A 261 32.15 -2.58 17.87
C SER A 261 30.98 -3.57 18.00
N GLY A 262 31.30 -4.84 18.22
CA GLY A 262 30.32 -5.90 18.43
C GLY A 262 29.91 -6.09 19.89
N PHE A 263 28.94 -6.96 20.12
CA PHE A 263 28.48 -7.35 21.45
C PHE A 263 29.53 -8.24 22.12
N THR A 264 30.02 -7.87 23.30
CA THR A 264 31.01 -8.66 24.05
C THR A 264 30.95 -8.36 25.54
N TYR A 265 31.19 -9.37 26.37
CA TYR A 265 31.30 -9.18 27.83
C TYR A 265 32.67 -8.65 28.28
N ARG A 266 33.67 -8.62 27.39
CA ARG A 266 35.07 -8.33 27.74
C ARG A 266 35.73 -7.36 26.77
N ARG A 267 35.15 -6.16 26.57
CA ARG A 267 35.73 -5.12 25.72
C ARG A 267 36.71 -4.24 26.51
N PRO A 268 37.93 -3.98 26.03
CA PRO A 268 38.75 -2.88 26.52
C PRO A 268 38.04 -1.54 26.29
N HIS A 269 37.76 -0.77 27.35
CA HIS A 269 36.95 0.44 27.24
C HIS A 269 37.80 1.63 26.73
N PRO A 270 37.50 2.21 25.55
CA PRO A 270 38.39 3.15 24.88
C PRO A 270 38.53 4.51 25.58
N ILE A 271 37.53 4.91 26.38
CA ILE A 271 37.53 6.22 27.08
C ILE A 271 37.94 6.11 28.57
N LEU A 272 37.40 5.10 29.28
CA LEU A 272 37.51 4.96 30.74
C LEU A 272 38.61 3.98 31.20
N GLY A 273 39.27 3.26 30.27
CA GLY A 273 40.21 2.18 30.60
C GLY A 273 39.54 0.91 31.18
N GLY A 274 40.34 -0.16 31.32
CA GLY A 274 39.89 -1.45 31.86
C GLY A 274 39.03 -2.29 30.90
N VAL A 275 38.57 -3.45 31.38
CA VAL A 275 37.68 -4.35 30.62
C VAL A 275 36.24 -4.15 31.08
N ARG A 276 35.35 -3.76 30.16
CA ARG A 276 33.93 -3.56 30.40
C ARG A 276 33.08 -4.27 29.35
N PRO A 277 31.88 -4.75 29.69
CA PRO A 277 30.98 -5.33 28.71
C PRO A 277 30.44 -4.24 27.77
N HIS A 278 30.43 -4.54 26.48
CA HIS A 278 29.73 -3.80 25.45
C HIS A 278 28.50 -4.60 25.03
N LEU A 279 27.36 -4.29 25.64
CA LEU A 279 26.10 -5.03 25.44
C LEU A 279 25.25 -4.43 24.32
N ALA A 280 25.93 -4.01 23.24
CA ALA A 280 25.39 -3.29 22.11
C ALA A 280 26.12 -3.68 20.81
N ILE A 281 25.55 -3.26 19.68
CA ILE A 281 26.25 -3.17 18.40
C ILE A 281 26.40 -1.70 18.06
N ASP A 282 27.64 -1.27 17.78
CA ASP A 282 27.92 0.09 17.33
C ASP A 282 27.98 0.11 15.81
N TYR A 283 27.00 0.79 15.21
CA TYR A 283 26.95 1.02 13.77
C TYR A 283 27.52 2.39 13.44
N ALA A 284 28.65 2.44 12.72
CA ALA A 284 29.19 3.70 12.23
C ALA A 284 28.36 4.21 11.04
N ALA A 285 27.82 5.40 11.21
CA ALA A 285 27.05 6.10 10.20
C ALA A 285 27.24 7.62 10.36
N PRO A 286 27.17 8.40 9.26
CA PRO A 286 27.23 9.86 9.34
C PRO A 286 26.19 10.44 10.31
N ALA A 287 26.52 11.57 10.94
CA ALA A 287 25.56 12.30 11.76
C ALA A 287 24.34 12.70 10.90
N GLY A 288 23.15 12.51 11.43
CA GLY A 288 21.90 12.76 10.71
C GLY A 288 21.36 11.57 9.90
N THR A 289 22.06 10.43 9.83
CA THR A 289 21.50 9.22 9.19
C THR A 289 20.20 8.80 9.87
N PRO A 290 19.10 8.54 9.13
CA PRO A 290 17.83 8.12 9.73
C PRO A 290 17.93 6.78 10.45
N VAL A 291 17.47 6.73 11.69
CA VAL A 291 17.37 5.51 12.51
C VAL A 291 15.91 5.05 12.51
N ARG A 292 15.68 3.79 12.18
CA ARG A 292 14.36 3.17 12.01
C ARG A 292 14.06 2.19 13.14
N ALA A 293 12.80 2.10 13.54
CA ALA A 293 12.35 1.05 14.45
C ALA A 293 12.49 -0.32 13.77
N VAL A 294 13.25 -1.24 14.38
CA VAL A 294 13.44 -2.59 13.84
C VAL A 294 12.18 -3.44 13.90
N ALA A 295 11.20 -3.07 14.71
CA ALA A 295 10.00 -3.84 14.98
C ALA A 295 8.85 -2.90 15.34
N ASP A 296 7.61 -3.35 15.13
CA ASP A 296 6.43 -2.68 15.70
C ASP A 296 6.59 -2.57 17.22
N GLY A 297 6.25 -1.43 17.80
CA GLY A 297 6.46 -1.21 19.22
C GLY A 297 5.77 0.02 19.79
N VAL A 298 5.98 0.21 21.09
CA VAL A 298 5.55 1.40 21.83
C VAL A 298 6.78 2.05 22.44
N VAL A 299 6.90 3.36 22.26
CA VAL A 299 7.97 4.16 22.86
C VAL A 299 7.81 4.11 24.38
N ALA A 300 8.74 3.45 25.06
CA ALA A 300 8.80 3.41 26.52
C ALA A 300 9.49 4.65 27.07
N ARG A 301 10.58 5.09 26.42
CA ARG A 301 11.33 6.31 26.75
C ARG A 301 11.81 6.98 25.48
N ALA A 302 11.86 8.31 25.48
CA ALA A 302 12.48 9.10 24.43
C ALA A 302 12.99 10.42 25.04
N GLY A 303 14.29 10.69 24.95
CA GLY A 303 14.90 11.89 25.53
C GLY A 303 16.32 11.64 26.04
N TRP A 304 16.84 12.57 26.84
CA TRP A 304 18.18 12.47 27.41
C TRP A 304 18.27 11.35 28.46
N ALA A 305 19.32 10.51 28.38
CA ALA A 305 19.52 9.34 29.22
C ALA A 305 20.99 9.17 29.65
N GLY A 306 21.58 10.26 30.18
CA GLY A 306 22.94 10.24 30.74
C GLY A 306 23.99 9.84 29.71
N GLY A 307 24.76 8.79 30.00
CA GLY A 307 25.82 8.31 29.10
C GLY A 307 25.31 7.85 27.72
N SER A 308 24.05 7.44 27.61
CA SER A 308 23.42 7.09 26.34
C SER A 308 23.07 8.30 25.46
N GLY A 309 23.24 9.52 25.96
CA GLY A 309 22.87 10.75 25.25
C GLY A 309 21.37 10.83 25.01
N ILE A 310 20.96 11.28 23.82
CA ILE A 310 19.56 11.20 23.39
C ILE A 310 19.26 9.75 23.03
N GLN A 311 18.35 9.14 23.77
CA GLN A 311 17.98 7.74 23.67
C GLN A 311 16.51 7.60 23.30
N ILE A 312 16.20 6.56 22.51
CA ILE A 312 14.86 5.99 22.38
C ILE A 312 14.89 4.56 22.90
N GLN A 313 13.91 4.19 23.73
CA GLN A 313 13.67 2.81 24.13
C GLN A 313 12.28 2.39 23.64
N LEU A 314 12.22 1.30 22.88
CA LEU A 314 10.98 0.71 22.39
C LEU A 314 10.70 -0.61 23.11
N ARG A 315 9.46 -0.81 23.53
CA ARG A 315 8.95 -2.12 23.93
C ARG A 315 8.23 -2.77 22.77
N HIS A 316 8.55 -4.03 22.53
CA HIS A 316 7.99 -4.85 21.47
C HIS A 316 7.16 -6.00 22.06
N ARG A 317 6.59 -6.82 21.18
CA ARG A 317 5.93 -8.06 21.59
C ARG A 317 6.94 -9.06 22.16
N ALA A 318 6.41 -10.11 22.81
CA ALA A 318 7.19 -11.23 23.33
C ALA A 318 8.37 -10.84 24.23
N SER A 319 8.22 -9.76 25.01
CA SER A 319 9.20 -9.29 26.00
C SER A 319 10.55 -8.83 25.42
N TYR A 320 10.58 -8.42 24.15
CA TYR A 320 11.73 -7.74 23.57
C TYR A 320 11.68 -6.23 23.81
N GLU A 321 12.84 -5.64 24.03
CA GLU A 321 13.05 -4.19 24.07
C GLU A 321 14.24 -3.82 23.20
N THR A 322 14.18 -2.64 22.56
CA THR A 322 15.32 -2.08 21.84
C THR A 322 15.68 -0.71 22.34
N GLN A 323 16.98 -0.40 22.32
CA GLN A 323 17.51 0.91 22.68
C GLN A 323 18.33 1.46 21.52
N TYR A 324 18.12 2.74 21.24
CA TYR A 324 18.79 3.50 20.19
C TYR A 324 19.44 4.70 20.86
N ASN A 325 20.77 4.68 20.99
CA ASN A 325 21.53 5.63 21.79
C ASN A 325 22.30 6.62 20.92
N HIS A 326 22.87 7.64 21.56
CA HIS A 326 23.74 8.66 20.97
C HIS A 326 23.09 9.47 19.83
N LEU A 327 21.76 9.50 19.76
CA LEU A 327 21.03 10.18 18.70
C LEU A 327 21.32 11.69 18.70
N SER A 328 21.25 12.34 17.54
CA SER A 328 21.33 13.80 17.43
C SER A 328 19.99 14.46 17.74
N ARG A 329 18.89 13.82 17.32
CA ARG A 329 17.52 14.27 17.59
C ARG A 329 16.51 13.14 17.40
N LEU A 330 15.33 13.33 18.01
CA LEU A 330 14.16 12.48 17.82
C LEU A 330 13.41 12.85 16.53
N ALA A 331 12.74 11.88 15.91
CA ALA A 331 11.80 12.17 14.83
C ALA A 331 10.48 12.75 15.37
N ALA A 332 9.75 13.46 14.52
CA ALA A 332 8.47 14.07 14.90
C ALA A 332 7.47 13.01 15.39
N GLY A 333 6.79 13.31 16.50
CA GLY A 333 5.78 12.42 17.10
C GLY A 333 6.35 11.27 17.95
N VAL A 334 7.67 11.13 18.04
CA VAL A 334 8.30 10.12 18.91
C VAL A 334 8.38 10.65 20.34
N ARG A 335 7.50 10.13 21.19
CA ARG A 335 7.39 10.46 22.62
C ARG A 335 6.89 9.25 23.41
N PRO A 336 7.11 9.17 24.73
CA PRO A 336 6.60 8.07 25.55
C PRO A 336 5.10 7.80 25.29
N GLY A 337 4.76 6.53 25.11
CA GLY A 337 3.41 6.06 24.77
C GLY A 337 3.07 6.04 23.28
N ALA A 338 3.86 6.70 22.41
CA ALA A 338 3.61 6.66 20.97
C ALA A 338 3.81 5.25 20.40
N ARG A 339 2.91 4.84 19.49
CA ARG A 339 3.08 3.61 18.71
C ARG A 339 3.98 3.88 17.51
N VAL A 340 4.92 2.99 17.26
CA VAL A 340 5.79 3.02 16.08
C VAL A 340 5.64 1.73 15.30
N ARG A 341 5.74 1.84 13.98
CA ARG A 341 5.74 0.68 13.08
C ARG A 341 7.17 0.28 12.73
N GLN A 342 7.38 -0.98 12.41
CA GLN A 342 8.62 -1.45 11.80
C GLN A 342 8.97 -0.57 10.58
N ARG A 343 10.25 -0.25 10.42
CA ARG A 343 10.82 0.70 9.42
C ARG A 343 10.47 2.18 9.61
N GLN A 344 9.62 2.55 10.57
CA GLN A 344 9.34 3.96 10.85
C GLN A 344 10.61 4.66 11.34
N VAL A 345 10.95 5.80 10.75
CA VAL A 345 12.04 6.67 11.24
C VAL A 345 11.67 7.19 12.63
N ILE A 346 12.51 6.92 13.61
CA ILE A 346 12.30 7.27 15.02
C ILE A 346 13.29 8.32 15.53
N GLY A 347 14.45 8.46 14.89
CA GLY A 347 15.49 9.40 15.27
C GLY A 347 16.57 9.48 14.20
N TYR A 348 17.65 10.17 14.54
CA TYR A 348 18.76 10.37 13.61
C TYR A 348 20.08 10.19 14.35
N VAL A 349 21.05 9.56 13.70
CA VAL A 349 22.39 9.32 14.24
C VAL A 349 23.01 10.61 14.73
N GLY A 350 23.77 10.54 15.81
CA GLY A 350 24.50 11.67 16.38
C GLY A 350 25.74 11.17 17.12
N SER A 351 26.19 11.98 18.08
CA SER A 351 27.30 11.63 18.98
C SER A 351 27.06 12.22 20.38
N THR A 352 25.80 12.18 20.85
CA THR A 352 25.44 12.71 22.17
C THR A 352 25.77 11.74 23.30
N GLY A 353 25.97 12.23 24.53
CA GLY A 353 26.35 11.40 25.66
C GLY A 353 27.83 10.98 25.61
N LEU A 354 28.13 9.78 26.10
CA LEU A 354 29.49 9.21 26.11
C LEU A 354 29.79 8.54 24.77
N SER A 355 30.08 9.35 23.75
CA SER A 355 30.40 8.91 22.39
C SER A 355 31.69 9.58 21.91
N THR A 356 32.55 8.83 21.20
CA THR A 356 33.78 9.36 20.58
C THR A 356 33.59 9.93 19.17
N GLY A 357 32.45 9.65 18.53
CA GLY A 357 32.14 10.13 17.19
C GLY A 357 30.79 9.61 16.68
N PRO A 358 30.31 10.06 15.49
CA PRO A 358 29.00 9.69 14.99
C PRO A 358 28.79 8.19 14.81
N HIS A 359 27.87 7.60 15.58
CA HIS A 359 27.46 6.20 15.48
C HIS A 359 26.12 5.97 16.17
N LEU A 360 25.52 4.80 15.95
CA LEU A 360 24.41 4.29 16.73
C LEU A 360 24.88 3.14 17.63
N ASP A 361 24.83 3.33 18.95
CA ASP A 361 24.85 2.21 19.92
C ASP A 361 23.43 1.63 19.97
N TYR A 362 23.29 0.42 19.44
CA TYR A 362 22.04 -0.31 19.34
C TYR A 362 22.03 -1.51 20.28
N ARG A 363 21.02 -1.59 21.15
CA ARG A 363 20.87 -2.69 22.12
C ARG A 363 19.55 -3.41 21.95
N VAL A 364 19.59 -4.72 22.14
CA VAL A 364 18.41 -5.58 22.22
C VAL A 364 18.40 -6.23 23.60
N ALA A 365 17.27 -6.17 24.29
CA ALA A 365 17.03 -6.94 25.50
C ALA A 365 15.86 -7.91 25.29
N TYR A 366 16.01 -9.13 25.80
CA TYR A 366 14.96 -10.14 25.87
C TYR A 366 14.72 -10.50 27.34
N ARG A 367 13.47 -10.36 27.80
CA ARG A 367 13.08 -10.63 29.21
C ARG A 367 14.00 -9.93 30.22
N GLY A 368 14.36 -8.68 29.92
CA GLY A 368 15.20 -7.83 30.79
C GLY A 368 16.71 -8.07 30.72
N ARG A 369 17.20 -8.97 29.87
CA ARG A 369 18.65 -9.21 29.68
C ARG A 369 19.08 -8.79 28.28
N PHE A 370 20.18 -8.04 28.17
CA PHE A 370 20.76 -7.71 26.88
C PHE A 370 21.29 -8.96 26.18
N VAL A 371 20.94 -9.10 24.90
CA VAL A 371 21.34 -10.21 24.03
C VAL A 371 22.10 -9.67 22.83
N ASN A 372 22.94 -10.49 22.21
CA ASN A 372 23.68 -10.11 21.01
C ASN A 372 22.69 -10.02 19.82
N PRO A 373 22.42 -8.81 19.27
CA PRO A 373 21.45 -8.65 18.20
C PRO A 373 21.82 -9.40 16.91
N LEU A 374 23.12 -9.63 16.66
CA LEU A 374 23.59 -10.33 15.46
C LEU A 374 23.47 -11.85 15.57
N ALA A 375 23.38 -12.39 16.78
CA ALA A 375 23.24 -13.82 17.04
C ALA A 375 21.80 -14.22 17.44
N GLU A 376 20.95 -13.24 17.75
CA GLU A 376 19.58 -13.47 18.22
C GLU A 376 18.70 -14.00 17.10
N LYS A 377 18.02 -15.12 17.34
CA LYS A 377 17.00 -15.66 16.44
C LYS A 377 15.67 -14.99 16.73
N PHE A 378 15.47 -13.79 16.16
CA PHE A 378 14.23 -13.05 16.32
C PHE A 378 13.01 -13.90 15.94
N ILE A 379 11.92 -13.73 16.70
CA ILE A 379 10.68 -14.51 16.52
C ILE A 379 10.18 -14.32 15.08
N PRO A 380 10.11 -15.42 14.28
CA PRO A 380 9.54 -15.40 12.95
C PRO A 380 8.11 -14.87 12.98
N GLY A 381 7.65 -14.24 11.89
CA GLY A 381 6.22 -13.99 11.74
C GLY A 381 5.41 -15.30 11.78
N GLU A 382 4.09 -15.18 11.95
CA GLU A 382 3.21 -16.36 11.94
C GLU A 382 3.44 -17.19 10.67
N PRO A 383 3.87 -18.46 10.77
CA PRO A 383 4.05 -19.32 9.61
C PRO A 383 2.71 -19.61 8.93
N VAL A 384 2.76 -20.24 7.76
CA VAL A 384 1.56 -20.80 7.14
C VAL A 384 0.92 -21.80 8.12
N PRO A 385 -0.37 -21.66 8.45
CA PRO A 385 -1.06 -22.58 9.35
C PRO A 385 -0.99 -24.00 8.84
N SER A 386 -0.98 -24.96 9.77
CA SER A 386 -0.96 -26.39 9.42
C SER A 386 -2.10 -26.78 8.47
N SER A 387 -3.28 -26.16 8.61
CA SER A 387 -4.45 -26.37 7.73
C SER A 387 -4.24 -25.92 6.28
N GLU A 388 -3.41 -24.91 6.05
CA GLU A 388 -3.14 -24.33 4.72
C GLU A 388 -1.79 -24.81 4.13
N ARG A 389 -0.98 -25.53 4.92
CA ARG A 389 0.41 -25.87 4.59
C ARG A 389 0.54 -26.73 3.33
N ALA A 390 -0.35 -27.70 3.13
CA ALA A 390 -0.30 -28.57 1.95
C ALA A 390 -0.56 -27.79 0.65
N GLU A 391 -1.53 -26.87 0.68
CA GLU A 391 -1.84 -25.98 -0.43
C GLU A 391 -0.67 -25.04 -0.72
N PHE A 392 -0.11 -24.41 0.32
CA PHE A 392 1.06 -23.55 0.19
C PHE A 392 2.25 -24.28 -0.44
N LEU A 393 2.61 -25.48 0.04
CA LEU A 393 3.75 -26.22 -0.51
C LEU A 393 3.56 -26.61 -1.97
N ARG A 394 2.32 -26.89 -2.39
CA ARG A 394 1.99 -27.13 -3.81
C ARG A 394 2.20 -25.85 -4.63
N LEU A 395 1.61 -24.75 -4.20
CA LEU A 395 1.72 -23.44 -4.87
C LEU A 395 3.16 -22.95 -4.94
N ALA A 396 3.91 -23.06 -3.83
CA ALA A 396 5.30 -22.64 -3.75
C ALA A 396 6.17 -23.37 -4.78
N ARG A 397 6.04 -24.70 -4.88
CA ARG A 397 6.77 -25.48 -5.90
C ARG A 397 6.40 -25.08 -7.33
N GLU A 398 5.11 -24.85 -7.59
CA GLU A 398 4.60 -24.45 -8.90
C GLU A 398 5.15 -23.07 -9.31
N LEU A 399 5.00 -22.07 -8.44
CA LEU A 399 5.43 -20.70 -8.71
C LEU A 399 6.95 -20.56 -8.78
N VAL A 400 7.69 -21.23 -7.90
CA VAL A 400 9.16 -21.24 -7.95
C VAL A 400 9.59 -21.87 -9.27
N ARG A 401 9.12 -23.06 -9.63
CA ARG A 401 9.48 -23.68 -10.92
C ARG A 401 9.18 -22.76 -12.10
N ARG A 402 8.00 -22.14 -12.12
CA ARG A 402 7.64 -21.18 -13.17
C ARG A 402 8.62 -20.01 -13.26
N LEU A 403 9.09 -19.48 -12.13
CA LEU A 403 10.12 -18.44 -12.13
C LEU A 403 11.45 -18.96 -12.67
N GLU A 404 11.88 -20.14 -12.23
CA GLU A 404 13.17 -20.71 -12.63
C GLU A 404 13.23 -21.09 -14.11
N ASP A 405 12.11 -21.56 -14.67
CA ASP A 405 11.98 -21.85 -16.10
C ASP A 405 11.98 -20.56 -16.95
N ALA A 406 11.36 -19.49 -16.45
CA ALA A 406 11.26 -18.21 -17.15
C ALA A 406 12.50 -17.30 -16.98
N ALA A 407 13.24 -17.47 -15.88
CA ALA A 407 14.43 -16.71 -15.52
C ALA A 407 15.48 -17.65 -14.89
N PRO A 408 16.21 -18.42 -15.72
CA PRO A 408 17.33 -19.23 -15.27
C PRO A 408 18.46 -18.35 -14.73
N LEU A 409 19.23 -18.88 -13.78
CA LEU A 409 20.34 -18.15 -13.14
C LEU A 409 21.59 -18.10 -14.03
#